data_AF-A0A3D1AAI5-F1
#
_entry.id   AF-A0A3D1AAI5-F1
#
_cell.length_a   1.000
_cell.length_b   1.000
_cell.length_c   1.000
_cell.angle_alpha   90.00
_cell.angle_beta   90.00
_cell.angle_gamma   90.00
#
_symmetry.space_group_name_H-M   'P 1'
#
loop_
_entity.id
_entity.type
_entity.pdbx_description
1 polymer ?
#
loop_
_entity_poly.entity_id
_entity_poly.type
_entity_poly.pdbx_seq_one_letter_code
_entity_poly.pdbx_strand_id
1 'polypeptide(L)'
;MTNTELAEKAAALGYRTSAEDDDNRTLADIVQSREQRFWEAFPLLLANAGERGKLNHAAASACLPEEDRKYLKLLIIVSLALYDSLGVKFGWRERLFGSFPARLIANFKGKLEQGAELELGDLLVLPERLRETFLAGFKGKALLRSAALAEEQDGLEAALAEIFTPRQRELLMKKIRREPFTKTEKEYFSRVIKKKARALANDELHRLARRALA
;
A
#
# COMPACT_ATOMS: atom_id res chain seq x y z
N MET A 1 -23.50 13.09 -23.92
CA MET A 1 -23.14 11.93 -23.07
C MET A 1 -23.91 12.08 -21.79
N THR A 2 -24.77 11.13 -21.47
CA THR A 2 -25.66 11.25 -20.31
C THR A 2 -24.99 10.63 -19.07
N ASN A 3 -25.30 11.20 -17.91
CA ASN A 3 -24.79 10.75 -16.60
C ASN A 3 -25.09 9.25 -16.34
N THR A 4 -26.09 8.71 -17.04
CA THR A 4 -26.52 7.31 -17.01
C THR A 4 -25.55 6.37 -17.75
N GLU A 5 -24.98 6.78 -18.88
CA GLU A 5 -24.01 5.98 -19.65
C GLU A 5 -22.67 5.85 -18.90
N LEU A 6 -22.28 6.92 -18.19
CA LEU A 6 -21.11 6.92 -17.29
C LEU A 6 -21.35 6.05 -16.06
N ALA A 7 -22.57 6.06 -15.50
CA ALA A 7 -22.94 5.20 -14.38
C ALA A 7 -23.04 3.70 -14.79
N GLU A 8 -23.47 3.38 -16.02
CA GLU A 8 -23.45 2.01 -16.55
C GLU A 8 -22.02 1.51 -16.80
N LYS A 9 -21.14 2.37 -17.33
CA LYS A 9 -19.70 2.07 -17.45
C LYS A 9 -19.01 1.93 -16.09
N ALA A 10 -19.42 2.73 -15.09
CA ALA A 10 -18.96 2.63 -13.71
C ALA A 10 -19.45 1.36 -13.01
N ALA A 11 -20.71 0.96 -13.25
CA ALA A 11 -21.27 -0.29 -12.75
C ALA A 11 -20.61 -1.52 -13.42
N ALA A 12 -20.18 -1.39 -14.68
CA ALA A 12 -19.37 -2.38 -15.37
C ALA A 12 -17.94 -2.54 -14.79
N LEU A 13 -17.48 -1.63 -13.91
CA LEU A 13 -16.21 -1.79 -13.18
C LEU A 13 -16.24 -2.93 -12.14
N GLY A 14 -17.40 -3.57 -11.94
CA GLY A 14 -17.52 -4.86 -11.26
C GLY A 14 -17.35 -6.10 -12.15
N TYR A 15 -17.70 -6.08 -13.45
CA TYR A 15 -17.75 -7.29 -14.28
C TYR A 15 -17.57 -7.01 -15.78
N ARG A 16 -16.53 -7.63 -16.37
CA ARG A 16 -16.26 -7.82 -17.82
C ARG A 16 -16.00 -6.55 -18.64
N THR A 17 -14.72 -6.23 -18.82
CA THR A 17 -14.29 -5.53 -20.04
C THR A 17 -14.53 -6.45 -21.23
N SER A 18 -15.42 -6.05 -22.14
CA SER A 18 -15.43 -6.53 -23.54
C SER A 18 -14.00 -6.56 -24.05
N ALA A 19 -13.65 -7.63 -24.76
CA ALA A 19 -12.28 -7.96 -25.13
C ALA A 19 -11.60 -6.97 -26.12
N GLU A 20 -12.13 -5.77 -26.33
CA GLU A 20 -11.68 -4.83 -27.38
C GLU A 20 -11.52 -3.37 -26.92
N ASP A 21 -11.82 -3.01 -25.66
CA ASP A 21 -11.67 -1.62 -25.20
C ASP A 21 -10.25 -1.32 -24.68
N ASP A 22 -9.62 -0.29 -25.23
CA ASP A 22 -8.26 0.17 -24.90
C ASP A 22 -8.19 0.67 -23.44
N ASP A 23 -7.52 -0.10 -22.57
CA ASP A 23 -7.31 0.23 -21.15
C ASP A 23 -6.73 1.66 -20.99
N ASN A 24 -5.92 2.12 -21.95
CA ASN A 24 -5.31 3.45 -21.91
C ASN A 24 -6.31 4.57 -22.19
N ARG A 25 -7.26 4.32 -23.10
CA ARG A 25 -8.36 5.24 -23.38
C ARG A 25 -9.32 5.33 -22.21
N THR A 26 -9.59 4.21 -21.54
CA THR A 26 -10.43 4.18 -20.33
C THR A 26 -9.79 5.01 -19.20
N LEU A 27 -8.47 4.89 -19.00
CA LEU A 27 -7.75 5.72 -18.03
C LEU A 27 -7.80 7.21 -18.41
N ALA A 28 -7.69 7.55 -19.70
CA ALA A 28 -7.81 8.92 -20.18
C ALA A 28 -9.23 9.50 -19.94
N ASP A 29 -10.28 8.76 -20.31
CA ASP A 29 -11.67 9.20 -20.14
C ASP A 29 -11.99 9.48 -18.65
N ILE A 30 -11.44 8.68 -17.74
CA ILE A 30 -11.60 8.89 -16.29
C ILE A 30 -10.92 10.17 -15.81
N VAL A 31 -9.70 10.44 -16.27
CA VAL A 31 -9.00 11.68 -15.92
C VAL A 31 -9.81 12.88 -16.42
N GLN A 32 -10.32 12.80 -17.65
CA GLN A 32 -11.10 13.88 -18.28
C GLN A 32 -12.46 14.10 -17.61
N SER A 33 -13.10 13.05 -17.08
CA SER A 33 -14.40 13.17 -16.42
C SER A 33 -14.39 14.15 -15.23
N ARG A 34 -13.23 14.31 -14.57
CA ARG A 34 -13.04 15.08 -13.32
C ARG A 34 -14.06 14.74 -12.23
N GLU A 35 -14.64 13.54 -12.26
CA GLU A 35 -15.55 13.12 -11.22
C GLU A 35 -14.76 12.45 -10.08
N GLN A 36 -15.04 12.91 -8.86
CA GLN A 36 -14.38 12.40 -7.66
C GLN A 36 -14.43 10.87 -7.54
N ARG A 37 -15.56 10.23 -7.87
CA ARG A 37 -15.72 8.77 -7.78
C ARG A 37 -14.77 8.02 -8.72
N PHE A 38 -14.56 8.54 -9.93
CA PHE A 38 -13.65 7.91 -10.88
C PHE A 38 -12.19 8.10 -10.50
N TRP A 39 -11.85 9.25 -9.91
CA TRP A 39 -10.51 9.52 -9.40
C TRP A 39 -10.20 8.68 -8.16
N GLU A 40 -11.20 8.47 -7.28
CA GLU A 40 -11.13 7.53 -6.15
C GLU A 40 -10.94 6.07 -6.62
N ALA A 41 -11.54 5.69 -7.75
CA ALA A 41 -11.39 4.36 -8.34
C ALA A 41 -10.09 4.17 -9.16
N PHE A 42 -9.41 5.25 -9.53
CA PHE A 42 -8.25 5.20 -10.42
C PHE A 42 -7.13 4.23 -9.97
N PRO A 43 -6.73 4.16 -8.67
CA PRO A 43 -5.71 3.21 -8.24
C PRO A 43 -6.10 1.75 -8.48
N LEU A 44 -7.39 1.41 -8.41
CA LEU A 44 -7.83 0.05 -8.70
C LEU A 44 -7.68 -0.29 -10.19
N LEU A 45 -8.04 0.67 -11.05
CA LEU A 45 -8.02 0.49 -12.50
C LEU A 45 -6.59 0.42 -13.02
N LEU A 46 -5.71 1.27 -12.50
CA LEU A 46 -4.29 1.24 -12.80
C LEU A 46 -3.68 -0.11 -12.43
N ALA A 47 -4.02 -0.65 -11.25
CA ALA A 47 -3.53 -1.95 -10.82
C ALA A 47 -4.02 -3.08 -11.76
N ASN A 48 -5.31 -3.09 -12.10
CA ASN A 48 -5.89 -4.08 -13.00
C ASN A 48 -5.30 -4.01 -14.42
N ALA A 49 -5.10 -2.82 -14.97
CA ALA A 49 -4.48 -2.62 -16.29
C ALA A 49 -3.01 -3.05 -16.30
N GLY A 50 -2.28 -2.78 -15.22
CA GLY A 50 -0.90 -3.23 -15.02
C GLY A 50 -0.76 -4.75 -14.99
N GLU A 51 -1.62 -5.44 -14.22
CA GLU A 51 -1.65 -6.90 -14.14
C GLU A 51 -2.02 -7.58 -15.47
N ARG A 52 -2.83 -6.92 -16.30
CA ARG A 52 -3.16 -7.38 -17.66
C ARG A 52 -2.03 -7.14 -18.67
N GLY A 53 -0.99 -6.42 -18.29
CA GLY A 53 0.16 -6.10 -19.16
C GLY A 53 -0.13 -5.08 -20.26
N LYS A 54 -1.32 -4.47 -20.29
CA LYS A 54 -1.80 -3.54 -21.33
C LYS A 54 -1.55 -2.06 -21.01
N LEU A 55 -0.97 -1.78 -19.84
CA LEU A 55 -0.76 -0.42 -19.37
C LEU A 55 0.36 0.29 -20.13
N ASN A 56 0.01 1.39 -20.81
CA ASN A 56 0.94 2.32 -21.43
C ASN A 56 0.53 3.77 -21.11
N HIS A 57 1.18 4.36 -20.11
CA HIS A 57 0.87 5.72 -19.66
C HIS A 57 1.15 6.79 -20.75
N ALA A 58 2.08 6.54 -21.67
CA ALA A 58 2.36 7.45 -22.78
C ALA A 58 1.20 7.46 -23.80
N ALA A 59 0.61 6.28 -24.07
CA ALA A 59 -0.59 6.16 -24.90
C ALA A 59 -1.80 6.82 -24.21
N ALA A 60 -2.00 6.58 -22.92
CA ALA A 60 -3.07 7.24 -22.14
C ALA A 60 -2.91 8.77 -22.14
N SER A 61 -1.68 9.27 -22.02
CA SER A 61 -1.39 10.70 -22.09
C SER A 61 -1.61 11.29 -23.49
N ALA A 62 -1.46 10.51 -24.56
CA ALA A 62 -1.69 10.96 -25.93
C ALA A 62 -3.19 11.14 -26.22
N CYS A 63 -4.06 10.37 -25.56
CA CYS A 63 -5.51 10.51 -25.63
C CYS A 63 -6.05 11.73 -24.87
N LEU A 64 -5.23 12.40 -24.06
CA LEU A 64 -5.63 13.53 -23.22
C LEU A 64 -5.25 14.89 -23.81
N PRO A 65 -6.11 15.92 -23.65
CA PRO A 65 -5.74 17.32 -23.80
C PRO A 65 -4.52 17.66 -22.95
N GLU A 66 -3.69 18.60 -23.41
CA GLU A 66 -2.42 18.94 -22.74
C GLU A 66 -2.60 19.38 -21.28
N GLU A 67 -3.70 20.09 -21.02
CA GLU A 67 -4.10 20.56 -19.69
C GLU A 67 -4.42 19.43 -18.69
N ASP A 68 -4.91 18.29 -19.17
CA ASP A 68 -5.34 17.16 -18.32
C ASP A 68 -4.22 16.13 -18.08
N ARG A 69 -3.13 16.19 -18.86
CA ARG A 69 -1.97 15.30 -18.70
C ARG A 69 -1.31 15.42 -17.33
N LYS A 70 -1.40 16.59 -16.69
CA LYS A 70 -0.90 16.81 -15.32
C LYS A 70 -1.69 16.00 -14.29
N TYR A 71 -3.02 15.88 -14.46
CA TYR A 71 -3.87 15.12 -13.57
C TYR A 71 -3.63 13.62 -13.71
N LEU A 72 -3.40 13.12 -14.93
CA LEU A 72 -3.00 11.73 -15.15
C LEU A 72 -1.71 11.40 -14.37
N LYS A 73 -0.68 12.25 -14.49
CA LYS A 73 0.58 12.05 -13.75
C LYS A 73 0.35 12.07 -12.24
N LEU A 74 -0.46 13.02 -11.74
CA LEU A 74 -0.79 13.13 -10.33
C LEU A 74 -1.51 11.88 -9.79
N LEU A 75 -2.52 11.41 -10.52
CA LEU A 75 -3.29 10.22 -10.15
C LEU A 75 -2.45 8.95 -10.17
N ILE A 76 -1.53 8.81 -11.14
CA ILE A 76 -0.55 7.72 -11.15
C ILE A 76 0.30 7.77 -9.89
N ILE A 77 0.85 8.93 -9.54
CA ILE A 77 1.70 9.07 -8.35
C ILE A 77 0.94 8.72 -7.08
N VAL A 78 -0.27 9.24 -6.92
CA VAL A 78 -1.11 8.97 -5.74
C VAL A 78 -1.45 7.49 -5.65
N SER A 79 -1.69 6.84 -6.80
CA SER A 79 -1.89 5.38 -6.85
C SER A 79 -0.65 4.61 -6.41
N LEU A 80 0.54 4.99 -6.90
CA LEU A 80 1.80 4.38 -6.50
C LEU A 80 2.10 4.57 -5.00
N ALA A 81 1.78 5.75 -4.46
CA ALA A 81 1.90 6.06 -3.04
C ALA A 81 0.91 5.23 -2.21
N LEU A 82 -0.33 5.05 -2.69
CA LEU A 82 -1.32 4.19 -2.06
C LEU A 82 -0.82 2.75 -1.98
N TYR A 83 -0.28 2.21 -3.07
CA TYR A 83 0.27 0.84 -3.06
C TYR A 83 1.41 0.69 -2.05
N ASP A 84 2.31 1.68 -1.98
CA ASP A 84 3.38 1.67 -0.98
C ASP A 84 2.85 1.76 0.44
N SER A 85 1.81 2.57 0.69
CA SER A 85 1.17 2.70 2.01
C SER A 85 0.40 1.44 2.43
N LEU A 86 0.09 0.57 1.47
CA LEU A 86 -0.56 -0.72 1.69
C LEU A 86 0.44 -1.89 1.61
N GLY A 87 1.74 -1.60 1.43
CA GLY A 87 2.81 -2.58 1.20
C GLY A 87 2.66 -3.43 -0.06
N VAL A 88 1.76 -3.08 -0.98
CA VAL A 88 1.48 -3.86 -2.19
C VAL A 88 2.57 -3.62 -3.24
N LYS A 89 3.27 -4.68 -3.62
CA LYS A 89 4.33 -4.62 -4.64
C LYS A 89 3.85 -5.22 -5.95
N PHE A 90 3.92 -4.43 -7.01
CA PHE A 90 3.57 -4.85 -8.37
C PHE A 90 4.83 -5.04 -9.22
N GLY A 91 4.96 -6.18 -9.90
CA GLY A 91 6.14 -6.47 -10.74
C GLY A 91 6.28 -5.52 -11.94
N TRP A 92 5.18 -4.94 -12.42
CA TRP A 92 5.18 -3.98 -13.52
C TRP A 92 5.56 -2.55 -13.11
N ARG A 93 5.56 -2.24 -11.80
CA ARG A 93 5.75 -0.87 -11.30
C ARG A 93 7.09 -0.28 -11.71
N GLU A 94 8.18 -0.98 -11.43
CA GLU A 94 9.53 -0.48 -11.72
C GLU A 94 9.75 -0.28 -13.22
N ARG A 95 9.28 -1.25 -14.02
CA ARG A 95 9.37 -1.21 -15.48
C ARG A 95 8.62 -0.03 -16.10
N LEU A 96 7.44 0.30 -15.59
CA LEU A 96 6.57 1.32 -16.19
C LEU A 96 6.74 2.72 -15.58
N PHE A 97 7.16 2.79 -14.32
CA PHE A 97 7.16 4.02 -13.53
C PHE A 97 8.46 4.27 -12.75
N GLY A 98 9.54 3.52 -13.00
CA GLY A 98 10.83 3.73 -12.32
C GLY A 98 11.42 5.14 -12.50
N SER A 99 11.04 5.86 -13.57
CA SER A 99 11.45 7.24 -13.81
C SER A 99 10.61 8.30 -13.09
N PHE A 100 9.55 7.91 -12.38
CA PHE A 100 8.69 8.86 -11.66
C PHE A 100 9.39 9.42 -10.40
N PRO A 101 9.06 10.66 -9.98
CA PRO A 101 9.75 11.33 -8.88
C PRO A 101 9.47 10.66 -7.53
N ALA A 102 10.41 9.84 -7.05
CA ALA A 102 10.29 9.10 -5.80
C ALA A 102 9.99 9.99 -4.57
N ARG A 103 10.54 11.20 -4.52
CA ARG A 103 10.27 12.17 -3.44
C ARG A 103 8.80 12.55 -3.35
N LEU A 104 8.14 12.69 -4.50
CA LEU A 104 6.75 13.13 -4.57
C LEU A 104 5.81 11.97 -4.22
N ILE A 105 6.15 10.74 -4.64
CA ILE A 105 5.47 9.52 -4.19
C ILE A 105 5.58 9.37 -2.66
N ALA A 106 6.76 9.56 -2.08
CA ALA A 106 6.98 9.47 -0.63
C ALA A 106 6.20 10.54 0.16
N ASN A 107 6.08 11.77 -0.37
CA ASN A 107 5.26 12.81 0.25
C ASN A 107 3.78 12.41 0.30
N PHE A 108 3.22 11.96 -0.83
CA PHE A 108 1.83 11.49 -0.86
C PHE A 108 1.61 10.25 0.02
N LYS A 109 2.61 9.37 0.13
CA LYS A 109 2.57 8.23 1.05
C LYS A 109 2.42 8.71 2.50
N GLY A 110 3.24 9.67 2.93
CA GLY A 110 3.15 10.27 4.27
C GLY A 110 1.79 10.90 4.54
N LYS A 111 1.21 11.61 3.56
CA LYS A 111 -0.15 12.17 3.67
C LYS A 111 -1.22 11.09 3.83
N LEU A 112 -1.12 10.00 3.07
CA LEU A 112 -2.02 8.84 3.14
C LEU A 112 -1.93 8.09 4.48
N GLU A 113 -0.75 8.05 5.08
CA GLU A 113 -0.51 7.45 6.40
C GLU A 113 -1.02 8.35 7.55
N GLN A 114 -0.91 9.67 7.37
CA GLN A 114 -1.38 10.67 8.35
C GLN A 114 -2.89 10.96 8.28
N GLY A 115 -3.60 10.42 7.28
CA GLY A 115 -5.03 10.70 7.05
C GLY A 115 -5.29 12.15 6.61
N ALA A 116 -4.29 12.83 6.06
CA ALA A 116 -4.44 14.21 5.59
C ALA A 116 -5.15 14.26 4.23
N GLU A 117 -6.01 15.26 4.05
CA GLU A 117 -6.72 15.47 2.78
C GLU A 117 -5.75 15.57 1.59
N LEU A 118 -6.11 14.91 0.48
CA LEU A 118 -5.33 14.89 -0.74
C LEU A 118 -5.92 15.88 -1.73
N GLU A 119 -5.12 16.88 -2.09
CA GLU A 119 -5.42 17.77 -3.21
C GLU A 119 -5.10 17.06 -4.53
N LEU A 120 -6.14 16.58 -5.19
CA LEU A 120 -6.09 16.06 -6.56
C LEU A 120 -6.64 17.13 -7.49
N GLY A 121 -5.77 18.04 -7.94
CA GLY A 121 -6.20 19.16 -8.77
C GLY A 121 -7.18 20.06 -8.03
N ASP A 122 -8.40 20.16 -8.54
CA ASP A 122 -9.47 20.96 -7.94
C ASP A 122 -10.34 20.16 -6.95
N LEU A 123 -10.02 18.88 -6.73
CA LEU A 123 -10.76 17.97 -5.86
C LEU A 123 -9.99 17.69 -4.57
N LEU A 124 -10.70 17.71 -3.45
CA LEU A 124 -10.22 17.22 -2.16
C LEU A 124 -10.72 15.80 -1.96
N VAL A 125 -9.79 14.85 -1.83
CA VAL A 125 -10.10 13.44 -1.63
C VAL A 125 -9.58 12.96 -0.29
N LEU A 126 -10.43 12.27 0.45
CA LEU A 126 -10.08 11.65 1.73
C LEU A 126 -9.28 10.35 1.48
N PRO A 127 -8.10 10.19 2.10
CA PRO A 127 -7.31 8.96 2.03
C PRO A 127 -8.09 7.67 2.29
N GLU A 128 -9.03 7.70 3.24
CA GLU A 128 -9.83 6.57 3.67
C GLU A 128 -10.72 6.07 2.54
N ARG A 129 -11.39 6.97 1.81
CA ARG A 129 -12.26 6.62 0.68
C ARG A 129 -11.47 6.00 -0.47
N LEU A 130 -10.29 6.54 -0.74
CA LEU A 130 -9.37 6.01 -1.75
C LEU A 130 -8.94 4.57 -1.39
N ARG A 131 -8.57 4.36 -0.12
CA ARG A 131 -8.16 3.06 0.43
C ARG A 131 -9.31 2.05 0.39
N GLU A 132 -10.49 2.42 0.86
CA GLU A 132 -11.68 1.56 0.87
C GLU A 132 -12.10 1.14 -0.53
N THR A 133 -12.14 2.09 -1.47
CA THR A 133 -12.49 1.82 -2.88
C THR A 133 -11.51 0.83 -3.51
N PHE A 134 -10.21 1.02 -3.26
CA PHE A 134 -9.19 0.10 -3.73
C PHE A 134 -9.36 -1.29 -3.11
N LEU A 135 -9.47 -1.39 -1.78
CA LEU A 135 -9.57 -2.67 -1.06
C LEU A 135 -10.85 -3.44 -1.41
N ALA A 136 -11.96 -2.73 -1.65
CA ALA A 136 -13.24 -3.35 -2.02
C ALA A 136 -13.17 -4.03 -3.40
N GLY A 137 -12.51 -3.41 -4.37
CA GLY A 137 -12.42 -3.93 -5.73
C GLY A 137 -11.18 -4.78 -6.03
N PHE A 138 -10.12 -4.67 -5.23
CA PHE A 138 -8.84 -5.32 -5.52
C PHE A 138 -8.88 -6.82 -5.20
N LYS A 139 -8.88 -7.64 -6.24
CA LYS A 139 -8.93 -9.11 -6.13
C LYS A 139 -7.59 -9.74 -5.68
N GLY A 140 -6.52 -8.95 -5.55
CA GLY A 140 -5.19 -9.39 -5.11
C GLY A 140 -5.05 -9.60 -3.60
N LYS A 141 -5.97 -10.32 -2.96
CA LYS A 141 -5.95 -10.58 -1.50
C LYS A 141 -4.66 -11.26 -1.03
N ALA A 142 -4.01 -12.06 -1.88
CA ALA A 142 -2.72 -12.68 -1.56
C ALA A 142 -1.60 -11.64 -1.44
N LEU A 143 -1.56 -10.64 -2.35
CA LEU A 143 -0.60 -9.54 -2.29
C LEU A 143 -0.81 -8.68 -1.05
N LEU A 144 -2.06 -8.35 -0.72
CA LEU A 144 -2.40 -7.61 0.51
C LEU A 144 -2.00 -8.39 1.78
N ARG A 145 -2.23 -9.70 1.84
CA ARG A 145 -1.78 -10.53 2.97
C ARG A 145 -0.25 -10.58 3.05
N SER A 146 0.45 -10.74 1.93
CA SER A 146 1.91 -10.76 1.94
C SER A 146 2.49 -9.40 2.34
N ALA A 147 1.83 -8.31 1.95
CA ALA A 147 2.19 -6.96 2.34
C ALA A 147 1.97 -6.73 3.84
N ALA A 148 0.80 -7.10 4.37
CA ALA A 148 0.52 -7.02 5.80
C ALA A 148 1.49 -7.89 6.62
N LEU A 149 1.82 -9.10 6.15
CA LEU A 149 2.82 -9.95 6.79
C LEU A 149 4.22 -9.34 6.73
N ALA A 150 4.58 -8.65 5.64
CA ALA A 150 5.87 -7.95 5.53
C ALA A 150 5.92 -6.73 6.46
N GLU A 151 4.86 -5.93 6.54
CA GLU A 151 4.76 -4.83 7.51
C GLU A 151 4.73 -5.31 8.95
N GLU A 152 4.03 -6.42 9.25
CA GLU A 152 4.06 -7.04 10.57
C GLU A 152 5.47 -7.56 10.91
N GLN A 153 6.20 -8.09 9.93
CA GLN A 153 7.59 -8.52 10.11
C GLN A 153 8.52 -7.32 10.36
N ASP A 154 8.38 -6.25 9.57
CA ASP A 154 9.16 -5.02 9.72
C ASP A 154 8.84 -4.31 11.06
N GLY A 155 7.57 -4.27 11.44
CA GLY A 155 7.10 -3.71 12.71
C GLY A 155 7.52 -4.55 13.92
N LEU A 156 7.49 -5.88 13.80
CA LEU A 156 8.02 -6.77 14.83
C LEU A 156 9.53 -6.60 14.98
N GLU A 157 10.27 -6.50 13.88
CA GLU A 157 11.72 -6.30 13.94
C GLU A 157 12.09 -4.96 14.60
N ALA A 158 11.36 -3.89 14.28
CA ALA A 158 11.52 -2.58 14.91
C ALA A 158 11.21 -2.65 16.43
N ALA A 159 10.07 -3.24 16.81
CA ALA A 159 9.70 -3.40 18.22
C ALA A 159 10.70 -4.28 19.00
N LEU A 160 11.26 -5.31 18.36
CA LEU A 160 12.31 -6.13 18.96
C LEU A 160 13.61 -5.34 19.14
N ALA A 161 13.95 -4.42 18.23
CA ALA A 161 15.16 -3.61 18.32
C ALA A 161 15.15 -2.63 19.49
N GLU A 162 13.98 -2.12 19.90
CA GLU A 162 13.81 -1.25 21.08
C GLU A 162 14.15 -1.98 22.40
N ILE A 163 13.88 -3.28 22.47
CA ILE A 163 13.96 -4.04 23.73
C ILE A 163 15.20 -4.94 23.79
N PHE A 164 15.64 -5.42 22.64
CA PHE A 164 16.69 -6.43 22.51
C PHE A 164 17.84 -5.95 21.64
N THR A 165 19.06 -6.03 22.17
CA THR A 165 20.29 -5.83 21.38
C THR A 165 20.37 -6.84 20.23
N PRO A 166 21.16 -6.59 19.16
CA PRO A 166 21.30 -7.52 18.04
C PRO A 166 21.61 -8.97 18.46
N ARG A 167 22.56 -9.17 19.38
CA ARG A 167 22.91 -10.49 19.91
C ARG A 167 21.77 -11.16 20.69
N GLN A 168 20.96 -10.37 21.39
CA GLN A 168 19.79 -10.89 22.10
C GLN A 168 18.67 -11.32 21.14
N ARG A 169 18.44 -10.57 20.06
CA ARG A 169 17.48 -10.93 19.00
C ARG A 169 17.88 -12.22 18.31
N GLU A 170 19.16 -12.36 17.95
CA GLU A 170 19.71 -13.59 17.37
C GLU A 170 19.43 -14.81 18.27
N LEU A 171 19.77 -14.73 19.55
CA LEU A 171 19.55 -15.82 20.51
C LEU A 171 18.05 -16.10 20.78
N LEU A 172 17.19 -15.08 20.72
CA LEU A 172 15.74 -15.24 20.81
C LEU A 172 15.19 -16.00 19.60
N MET A 173 15.60 -15.62 18.38
CA MET A 173 15.20 -16.32 17.15
C MET A 173 15.73 -17.75 17.11
N LYS A 174 16.99 -17.96 17.53
CA LYS A 174 17.61 -19.28 17.71
C LYS A 174 16.78 -20.16 18.64
N LYS A 175 16.23 -19.61 19.73
CA LYS A 175 15.31 -20.32 20.63
C LYS A 175 13.99 -20.71 19.97
N ILE A 176 13.37 -19.78 19.22
CA ILE A 176 12.09 -19.99 18.51
C ILE A 176 12.25 -21.10 17.45
N ARG A 177 13.38 -21.09 16.73
CA ARG A 177 13.76 -22.10 15.72
C ARG A 177 14.21 -23.44 16.33
N ARG A 178 14.26 -23.55 17.66
CA ARG A 178 14.70 -24.74 18.41
C ARG A 178 16.14 -25.19 18.09
N GLU A 179 16.98 -24.25 17.69
CA GLU A 179 18.40 -24.50 17.45
C GLU A 179 19.17 -24.71 18.77
N PRO A 180 20.24 -25.52 18.78
CA PRO A 180 21.00 -25.81 19.99
C PRO A 180 21.79 -24.61 20.49
N PHE A 181 21.73 -24.34 21.79
CA PHE A 181 22.57 -23.34 22.44
C PHE A 181 23.88 -23.93 22.93
N THR A 182 24.95 -23.13 22.84
CA THR A 182 26.18 -23.41 23.60
C THR A 182 25.94 -23.19 25.09
N LYS A 183 26.87 -23.65 25.93
CA LYS A 183 26.79 -23.47 27.40
C LYS A 183 26.66 -21.99 27.78
N THR A 184 27.47 -21.13 27.17
CA THR A 184 27.48 -19.68 27.42
C THR A 184 26.21 -19.00 26.90
N GLU A 185 25.72 -19.41 25.73
CA GLU A 185 24.46 -18.89 25.18
C GLU A 185 23.26 -19.25 26.05
N LYS A 186 23.22 -20.50 26.55
CA LYS A 186 22.13 -20.97 27.43
C LYS A 186 22.10 -20.19 28.75
N GLU A 187 23.28 -19.92 29.32
CA GLU A 187 23.41 -19.11 30.53
C GLU A 187 22.98 -17.66 30.27
N TYR A 188 23.50 -17.04 29.21
CA TYR A 188 23.16 -15.66 28.84
C TYR A 188 21.66 -15.50 28.56
N PHE A 189 21.07 -16.43 27.79
CA PHE A 189 19.65 -16.46 27.52
C PHE A 189 18.85 -16.52 28.82
N SER A 190 19.23 -17.39 29.75
CA SER A 190 18.50 -17.58 31.02
C SER A 190 18.60 -16.38 31.95
N ARG A 191 19.78 -15.75 32.03
CA ARG A 191 20.02 -14.62 32.94
C ARG A 191 19.44 -13.31 32.43
N VAL A 192 19.45 -13.08 31.11
CA VAL A 192 19.13 -11.79 30.50
C VAL A 192 17.85 -11.85 29.67
N ILE A 193 17.85 -12.66 28.61
CA ILE A 193 16.80 -12.65 27.59
C ILE A 193 15.47 -13.20 28.14
N LYS A 194 15.51 -14.28 28.90
CA LYS A 194 14.33 -14.97 29.45
C LYS A 194 13.50 -14.06 30.36
N LYS A 195 14.14 -13.18 31.13
CA LYS A 195 13.45 -12.24 32.02
C LYS A 195 12.69 -11.19 31.22
N LYS A 196 13.32 -10.62 30.19
CA LYS A 196 12.68 -9.68 29.25
C LYS A 196 11.51 -10.33 28.51
N ALA A 197 11.73 -11.53 27.95
CA ALA A 197 10.69 -12.30 27.26
C ALA A 197 9.51 -12.64 28.18
N ARG A 198 9.77 -12.95 29.46
CA ARG A 198 8.71 -13.19 30.45
C ARG A 198 7.94 -11.91 30.78
N ALA A 199 8.61 -10.77 30.89
CA ALA A 199 7.94 -9.49 31.10
C ALA A 199 7.03 -9.15 29.90
N LEU A 200 7.51 -9.34 28.68
CA LEU A 200 6.72 -9.22 27.45
C LEU A 200 5.62 -10.28 27.31
N ALA A 201 5.67 -11.38 28.05
CA ALA A 201 4.57 -12.34 28.07
C ALA A 201 3.53 -12.02 29.16
N ASN A 202 3.69 -10.93 29.92
CA ASN A 202 2.77 -10.55 30.97
C ASN A 202 1.66 -9.64 30.42
N ASP A 203 0.42 -10.16 30.43
CA ASP A 203 -0.74 -9.45 29.89
C ASP A 203 -1.10 -8.17 30.67
N GLU A 204 -0.86 -8.13 31.99
CA GLU A 204 -1.12 -6.93 32.79
C GLU A 204 -0.14 -5.80 32.44
N LEU A 205 1.13 -6.12 32.25
CA LEU A 205 2.15 -5.17 31.81
C LEU A 205 1.81 -4.62 30.42
N HIS A 206 1.36 -5.47 29.50
CA HIS A 206 0.88 -5.02 28.18
C HIS A 206 -0.31 -4.07 28.28
N ARG A 207 -1.31 -4.36 29.13
CA ARG A 207 -2.45 -3.46 29.34
C ARG A 207 -2.01 -2.12 29.93
N LEU A 208 -1.06 -2.13 30.87
CA LEU A 208 -0.54 -0.93 31.49
C LEU A 208 0.22 -0.06 30.47
N ALA A 209 1.09 -0.66 29.67
CA ALA A 209 1.81 0.04 28.61
C ALA A 209 0.85 0.68 27.59
N ARG A 210 -0.20 -0.02 27.18
CA ARG A 210 -1.22 0.53 26.28
C ARG A 210 -1.97 1.72 26.88
N ARG A 211 -2.30 1.68 28.17
CA ARG A 211 -2.95 2.81 28.86
C ARG A 211 -2.03 4.01 29.02
N ALA A 212 -0.73 3.80 29.17
CA ALA A 212 0.24 4.89 29.32
C ALA A 212 0.52 5.63 28.00
N LEU A 213 0.18 5.02 26.85
CA LEU A 213 0.37 5.58 25.51
C LEU A 213 -0.94 6.04 24.86
N ALA A 214 -2.07 5.85 25.53
CA ALA A 214 -3.40 6.28 25.09
C ALA A 214 -3.71 7.67 25.63
#